data_AF-A0A1F8MF50-F1
#
_entry.id   AF-A0A1F8MF50-F1
#
_cell.length_a   1.000
_cell.length_b   1.000
_cell.length_c   1.000
_cell.angle_alpha   90.00
_cell.angle_beta   90.00
_cell.angle_gamma   90.00
#
_symmetry.space_group_name_H-M   'P 1'
#
loop_
_entity.id
_entity.type
_entity.pdbx_description
1 polymer ?
#
loop_
_entity_poly.entity_id
_entity_poly.type
_entity_poly.pdbx_seq_one_letter_code
_entity_poly.pdbx_strand_id
1 'polypeptide(L)'
;MKKIVVVLAIVATLSSLGGTVYAAQDSLPGDALYPVKLGVERMAMMLRGNDVPRAERALSFADKRVGEMVALTEKGRSEDLGLTVEKYCYTLNVTLARMEKVFSKGGPHAGEIAMLVTQATAEHLSTLNELYDIVPDEAKPAIQRAMEEALKCYQRAIQVQEELGLQVSGLVAIPATIRERVEQWIQESAEAGLTEVGQ
;
A
#
# COMPACT_ATOMS: atom_id res chain seq x y z
N MET A 1 32.30 13.65 -8.51
CA MET A 1 32.07 13.80 -9.97
C MET A 1 32.38 12.53 -10.76
N LYS A 2 33.60 11.96 -10.71
CA LYS A 2 33.95 10.72 -11.45
C LYS A 2 33.03 9.52 -11.15
N LYS A 3 32.63 9.30 -9.89
CA LYS A 3 31.70 8.22 -9.51
C LYS A 3 30.26 8.43 -10.04
N ILE A 4 29.81 9.69 -10.12
CA ILE A 4 28.48 10.06 -10.63
C ILE A 4 28.41 9.86 -12.15
N VAL A 5 29.49 10.19 -12.86
CA VAL A 5 29.61 9.97 -14.32
C VAL A 5 29.60 8.48 -14.67
N VAL A 6 30.21 7.63 -13.82
CA VAL A 6 30.21 6.17 -14.02
C VAL A 6 28.83 5.56 -13.81
N VAL A 7 28.07 6.01 -12.80
CA VAL A 7 26.67 5.55 -12.59
C VAL A 7 25.77 5.99 -13.75
N LEU A 8 25.92 7.22 -14.24
CA LEU A 8 25.16 7.72 -15.40
C LEU A 8 25.50 6.97 -16.71
N ALA A 9 26.76 6.57 -16.91
CA ALA A 9 27.18 5.83 -18.09
C ALA A 9 26.66 4.38 -18.11
N ILE A 10 26.50 3.74 -16.94
CA ILE A 10 25.90 2.41 -16.83
C ILE A 10 24.38 2.47 -17.11
N VAL A 11 23.68 3.49 -16.61
CA VAL A 11 22.26 3.69 -16.93
C VAL A 11 22.05 3.99 -18.43
N ALA A 12 22.95 4.76 -19.05
CA ALA A 12 22.87 5.12 -20.47
C ALA A 12 23.12 3.95 -21.43
N THR A 13 23.91 2.94 -21.03
CA THR A 13 24.22 1.78 -21.90
C THR A 13 23.14 0.70 -21.92
N LEU A 14 22.30 0.62 -20.88
CA LEU A 14 21.09 -0.24 -20.88
C LEU A 14 19.87 0.41 -21.59
N SER A 15 20.07 1.54 -22.25
CA SER A 15 19.02 2.37 -22.88
C SER A 15 18.66 1.95 -24.31
N SER A 16 18.85 0.69 -24.69
CA SER A 16 18.19 0.14 -25.89
C SER A 16 16.70 -0.13 -25.56
N LEU A 17 15.94 0.97 -25.53
CA LEU A 17 14.48 1.09 -25.62
C LEU A 17 13.57 0.37 -24.59
N GLY A 18 14.08 -0.33 -23.59
CA GLY A 18 13.21 -0.89 -22.53
C GLY A 18 13.90 -1.62 -21.38
N GLY A 19 15.19 -1.95 -21.51
CA GLY A 19 15.92 -2.77 -20.54
C GLY A 19 15.99 -2.18 -19.12
N THR A 20 16.25 -0.88 -18.98
CA THR A 20 16.30 -0.22 -17.65
C THR A 20 14.93 -0.13 -16.99
N VAL A 21 13.85 0.08 -17.77
CA VAL A 21 12.48 0.12 -17.25
C VAL A 21 12.04 -1.27 -16.81
N TYR A 22 12.32 -2.30 -17.61
CA TYR A 22 12.01 -3.69 -17.27
C TYR A 22 12.79 -4.14 -16.03
N ALA A 23 14.10 -3.92 -15.98
CA ALA A 23 14.93 -4.26 -14.83
C ALA A 23 14.57 -3.46 -13.56
N ALA A 24 14.05 -2.24 -13.70
CA ALA A 24 13.58 -1.47 -12.57
C ALA A 24 12.29 -2.03 -11.95
N GLN A 25 11.47 -2.80 -12.68
CA GLN A 25 10.23 -3.36 -12.11
C GLN A 25 10.51 -4.35 -10.98
N ASP A 26 11.58 -5.14 -11.10
CA ASP A 26 11.99 -6.13 -10.09
C ASP A 26 12.83 -5.53 -8.94
N SER A 27 13.14 -4.24 -9.01
CA SER A 27 13.91 -3.57 -7.96
C SER A 27 13.09 -3.41 -6.67
N LEU A 28 13.75 -3.69 -5.55
CA LEU A 28 13.26 -3.50 -4.19
C LEU A 28 13.77 -2.17 -3.62
N PRO A 29 13.13 -1.61 -2.59
CA PRO A 29 13.72 -0.51 -1.83
C PRO A 29 15.15 -0.84 -1.42
N GLY A 30 16.06 0.15 -1.49
CA GLY A 30 17.50 -0.03 -1.33
C GLY A 30 18.26 -0.43 -2.61
N ASP A 31 17.58 -0.97 -3.63
CA ASP A 31 18.23 -1.30 -4.91
C ASP A 31 18.50 -0.05 -5.76
N ALA A 32 19.57 -0.09 -6.55
CA ALA A 32 20.02 1.04 -7.36
C ALA A 32 18.98 1.57 -8.37
N LEU A 33 18.11 0.70 -8.89
CA LEU A 33 17.07 1.07 -9.86
C LEU A 33 15.70 1.39 -9.22
N TYR A 34 15.57 1.29 -7.91
CA TYR A 34 14.31 1.58 -7.23
C TYR A 34 13.81 3.03 -7.39
N PRO A 35 14.66 4.06 -7.36
CA PRO A 35 14.22 5.41 -7.67
C PRO A 35 13.65 5.55 -9.09
N VAL A 36 14.16 4.77 -10.05
CA VAL A 36 13.65 4.74 -11.43
C VAL A 36 12.26 4.10 -11.46
N LYS A 37 12.05 2.98 -10.75
CA LYS A 37 10.73 2.36 -10.57
C LYS A 37 9.71 3.38 -10.07
N LEU A 38 10.02 4.06 -8.97
CA LEU A 38 9.13 5.06 -8.37
C LEU A 38 8.86 6.24 -9.32
N GLY A 39 9.84 6.64 -10.15
CA GLY A 39 9.65 7.67 -11.17
C GLY A 39 8.61 7.27 -12.22
N VAL A 40 8.71 6.04 -12.74
CA VAL A 40 7.75 5.49 -13.71
C VAL A 40 6.34 5.39 -13.10
N GLU A 41 6.24 4.88 -11.87
CA GLU A 41 4.95 4.74 -11.17
C GLU A 41 4.29 6.10 -10.90
N ARG A 42 5.09 7.11 -10.50
CA ARG A 42 4.60 8.49 -10.31
C ARG A 42 4.05 9.08 -11.60
N MET A 43 4.71 8.87 -12.74
CA MET A 43 4.19 9.32 -14.04
C MET A 43 2.87 8.62 -14.38
N ALA A 44 2.77 7.32 -14.12
CA ALA A 44 1.54 6.57 -14.33
C ALA A 44 0.38 7.09 -13.44
N MET A 45 0.66 7.55 -12.23
CA MET A 45 -0.34 8.17 -11.34
C MET A 45 -0.85 9.53 -11.83
N MET A 46 -0.07 10.25 -12.64
CA MET A 46 -0.45 11.56 -13.19
C MET A 46 -1.34 11.46 -14.44
N LEU A 47 -1.43 10.28 -15.05
CA LEU A 47 -2.24 10.10 -16.25
C LEU A 47 -3.71 10.46 -16.00
N ARG A 48 -4.27 11.22 -16.94
CA ARG A 48 -5.70 11.55 -16.97
C ARG A 48 -6.52 10.31 -17.33
N GLY A 49 -7.72 10.21 -16.78
CA GLY A 49 -8.59 9.05 -16.99
C GLY A 49 -9.75 9.02 -16.02
N ASN A 50 -10.60 8.01 -16.21
CA ASN A 50 -11.78 7.74 -15.38
C ASN A 50 -11.37 7.33 -13.96
N ASP A 51 -12.29 7.48 -13.01
CA ASP A 51 -12.00 7.28 -11.59
C ASP A 51 -11.68 5.80 -11.25
N VAL A 52 -12.36 4.84 -11.88
CA VAL A 52 -12.14 3.40 -11.63
C VAL A 52 -10.75 2.93 -12.08
N PRO A 53 -10.30 3.11 -13.35
CA PRO A 53 -8.95 2.70 -13.75
C PRO A 53 -7.83 3.40 -12.98
N ARG A 54 -8.14 4.57 -12.38
CA ARG A 54 -7.21 5.28 -11.51
C ARG A 54 -7.15 4.68 -10.11
N ALA A 55 -8.25 4.17 -9.59
CA ALA A 55 -8.29 3.41 -8.34
C ALA A 55 -7.57 2.07 -8.51
N GLU A 56 -7.88 1.32 -9.58
CA GLU A 56 -7.19 0.07 -9.93
C GLU A 56 -5.68 0.25 -10.02
N ARG A 57 -5.21 1.30 -10.72
CA ARG A 57 -3.78 1.58 -10.83
C ARG A 57 -3.16 1.90 -9.47
N ALA A 58 -3.84 2.68 -8.63
CA ALA A 58 -3.32 3.02 -7.31
C ALA A 58 -3.23 1.76 -6.43
N LEU A 59 -4.27 0.92 -6.43
CA LEU A 59 -4.28 -0.37 -5.73
C LEU A 59 -3.17 -1.27 -6.25
N SER A 60 -2.94 -1.36 -7.57
CA SER A 60 -1.82 -2.15 -8.12
C SER A 60 -0.44 -1.73 -7.58
N PHE A 61 -0.25 -0.46 -7.19
CA PHE A 61 0.99 -0.04 -6.53
C PHE A 61 1.02 -0.43 -5.06
N ALA A 62 -0.12 -0.45 -4.37
CA ALA A 62 -0.24 -1.00 -3.02
C ALA A 62 0.06 -2.50 -3.01
N ASP A 63 -0.49 -3.27 -3.96
CA ASP A 63 -0.22 -4.70 -4.15
C ASP A 63 1.29 -4.94 -4.34
N LYS A 64 1.94 -4.13 -5.20
CA LYS A 64 3.39 -4.19 -5.36
C LYS A 64 4.15 -3.91 -4.07
N ARG A 65 3.70 -2.99 -3.22
CA ARG A 65 4.38 -2.73 -1.94
C ARG A 65 4.25 -3.93 -1.02
N VAL A 66 3.10 -4.60 -0.96
CA VAL A 66 2.94 -5.84 -0.18
C VAL A 66 3.88 -6.92 -0.70
N GLY A 67 3.96 -7.11 -2.03
CA GLY A 67 4.92 -8.03 -2.65
C GLY A 67 6.38 -7.68 -2.36
N GLU A 68 6.73 -6.39 -2.33
CA GLU A 68 8.06 -5.93 -1.91
C GLU A 68 8.34 -6.26 -0.45
N MET A 69 7.36 -6.10 0.45
CA MET A 69 7.53 -6.46 1.87
C MET A 69 7.78 -7.96 2.04
N VAL A 70 7.05 -8.81 1.31
CA VAL A 70 7.30 -10.26 1.30
C VAL A 70 8.72 -10.55 0.82
N ALA A 71 9.12 -10.01 -0.34
CA ALA A 71 10.43 -10.25 -0.92
C ALA A 71 11.59 -9.72 -0.05
N LEU A 72 11.40 -8.61 0.67
CA LEU A 72 12.39 -8.08 1.61
C LEU A 72 12.55 -8.98 2.84
N THR A 73 11.45 -9.49 3.38
CA THR A 73 11.48 -10.43 4.50
C THR A 73 12.19 -11.73 4.09
N GLU A 74 11.87 -12.29 2.93
CA GLU A 74 12.55 -13.48 2.40
C GLU A 74 14.05 -13.29 2.20
N LYS A 75 14.47 -12.07 1.84
CA LYS A 75 15.88 -11.69 1.66
C LYS A 75 16.58 -11.27 2.95
N GLY A 76 15.89 -11.24 4.08
CA GLY A 76 16.43 -10.78 5.37
C GLY A 76 16.76 -9.29 5.43
N ARG A 77 16.15 -8.47 4.56
CA ARG A 77 16.38 -7.02 4.44
C ARG A 77 15.30 -6.23 5.21
N SER A 78 15.20 -6.49 6.51
CA SER A 78 14.17 -5.90 7.36
C SER A 78 14.32 -4.38 7.52
N GLU A 79 15.53 -3.85 7.35
CA GLU A 79 15.83 -2.42 7.37
C GLU A 79 15.10 -1.62 6.28
N ASP A 80 14.76 -2.27 5.16
CA ASP A 80 14.07 -1.65 4.03
C ASP A 80 12.52 -1.70 4.16
N LEU A 81 11.99 -2.48 5.11
CA LEU A 81 10.54 -2.63 5.30
C LEU A 81 9.88 -1.32 5.72
N GLY A 82 10.56 -0.51 6.54
CA GLY A 82 10.01 0.78 7.00
C GLY A 82 9.66 1.72 5.86
N LEU A 83 10.55 1.87 4.88
CA LEU A 83 10.33 2.69 3.68
C LEU A 83 9.22 2.10 2.80
N THR A 84 9.15 0.78 2.70
CA THR A 84 8.12 0.08 1.90
C THR A 84 6.73 0.31 2.48
N VAL A 85 6.61 0.18 3.80
CA VAL A 85 5.37 0.45 4.56
C VAL A 85 4.93 1.89 4.39
N GLU A 86 5.84 2.86 4.49
CA GLU A 86 5.51 4.28 4.28
C GLU A 86 4.86 4.52 2.90
N LYS A 87 5.44 3.92 1.85
CA LYS A 87 4.90 4.02 0.48
C LYS A 87 3.56 3.32 0.33
N TYR A 88 3.37 2.19 0.99
CA TYR A 88 2.11 1.46 1.01
C TYR A 88 1.01 2.31 1.65
N CYS A 89 1.25 2.82 2.86
CA CYS A 89 0.31 3.69 3.58
C CYS A 89 -0.01 4.95 2.77
N TYR A 90 0.98 5.57 2.12
CA TYR A 90 0.74 6.72 1.23
C TYR A 90 -0.19 6.36 0.07
N THR A 91 0.02 5.20 -0.55
CA THR A 91 -0.77 4.75 -1.70
C THR A 91 -2.22 4.46 -1.32
N LEU A 92 -2.43 3.82 -0.16
CA LEU A 92 -3.77 3.61 0.38
C LEU A 92 -4.47 4.92 0.71
N ASN A 93 -3.80 5.86 1.39
CA ASN A 93 -4.36 7.17 1.69
C ASN A 93 -4.80 7.95 0.46
N VAL A 94 -3.98 7.94 -0.60
CA VAL A 94 -4.35 8.58 -1.88
C VAL A 94 -5.55 7.91 -2.53
N THR A 95 -5.66 6.58 -2.42
CA THR A 95 -6.79 5.81 -2.96
C THR A 95 -8.07 6.10 -2.19
N LEU A 96 -7.99 6.11 -0.86
CA LEU A 96 -9.09 6.44 0.04
C LEU A 96 -9.62 7.85 -0.21
N ALA A 97 -8.75 8.86 -0.23
CA ALA A 97 -9.13 10.25 -0.49
C ALA A 97 -9.81 10.44 -1.87
N ARG A 98 -9.42 9.64 -2.87
CA ARG A 98 -10.08 9.63 -4.18
C ARG A 98 -11.46 9.00 -4.12
N MET A 99 -11.60 7.84 -3.48
CA MET A 99 -12.90 7.19 -3.26
C MET A 99 -13.87 8.15 -2.57
N GLU A 100 -13.44 8.80 -1.48
CA GLU A 100 -14.26 9.76 -0.75
C GLU A 100 -14.64 10.98 -1.59
N LYS A 101 -13.74 11.46 -2.45
CA LYS A 101 -14.05 12.54 -3.39
C LYS A 101 -15.09 12.15 -4.43
N VAL A 102 -15.06 10.92 -4.94
CA VAL A 102 -16.06 10.42 -5.89
C VAL A 102 -17.39 10.24 -5.16
N PHE A 103 -17.36 9.64 -3.97
CA PHE A 103 -18.53 9.41 -3.13
C PHE A 103 -19.23 10.70 -2.72
N SER A 104 -18.51 11.67 -2.15
CA SER A 104 -19.07 12.96 -1.71
C SER A 104 -19.68 13.80 -2.84
N LYS A 105 -19.33 13.50 -4.10
CA LYS A 105 -19.91 14.15 -5.29
C LYS A 105 -21.10 13.40 -5.89
N GLY A 106 -21.52 12.29 -5.27
CA GLY A 106 -22.53 11.39 -5.84
C GLY A 106 -22.08 10.77 -7.16
N GLY A 107 -20.77 10.54 -7.33
CA GLY A 107 -20.21 9.98 -8.54
C GLY A 107 -20.68 8.54 -8.78
N PRO A 108 -21.02 8.15 -10.03
CA PRO A 108 -21.64 6.85 -10.32
C PRO A 108 -20.75 5.65 -10.02
N HIS A 109 -19.44 5.86 -9.84
CA HIS A 109 -18.45 4.81 -9.62
C HIS A 109 -17.99 4.66 -8.17
N ALA A 110 -18.59 5.39 -7.22
CA ALA A 110 -18.16 5.34 -5.82
C ALA A 110 -18.25 3.91 -5.23
N GLY A 111 -19.33 3.18 -5.53
CA GLY A 111 -19.51 1.80 -5.08
C GLY A 111 -18.51 0.83 -5.69
N GLU A 112 -18.24 0.96 -6.98
CA GLU A 112 -17.25 0.13 -7.69
C GLU A 112 -15.83 0.33 -7.14
N ILE A 113 -15.43 1.57 -6.89
CA ILE A 113 -14.14 1.88 -6.25
C ILE A 113 -14.10 1.32 -4.82
N ALA A 114 -15.18 1.44 -4.07
CA ALA A 114 -15.24 0.91 -2.71
C ALA A 114 -15.09 -0.62 -2.68
N MET A 115 -15.73 -1.34 -3.60
CA MET A 115 -15.56 -2.79 -3.75
C MET A 115 -14.11 -3.17 -4.05
N LEU A 116 -13.45 -2.46 -4.98
CA LEU A 116 -12.02 -2.68 -5.29
C LEU A 116 -11.13 -2.46 -4.06
N VAL A 117 -11.37 -1.39 -3.30
CA VAL A 117 -10.60 -1.10 -2.08
C VAL A 117 -10.82 -2.18 -1.03
N THR A 118 -12.07 -2.61 -0.79
CA THR A 118 -12.39 -3.69 0.15
C THR A 118 -11.68 -4.99 -0.23
N GLN A 119 -11.72 -5.39 -1.50
CA GLN A 119 -11.08 -6.62 -1.94
C GLN A 119 -9.56 -6.56 -1.74
N ALA A 120 -8.90 -5.52 -2.29
CA ALA A 120 -7.44 -5.41 -2.21
C ALA A 120 -6.96 -5.34 -0.76
N THR A 121 -7.61 -4.55 0.09
CA THR A 121 -7.22 -4.42 1.51
C THR A 121 -7.47 -5.69 2.32
N ALA A 122 -8.48 -6.51 1.97
CA ALA A 122 -8.69 -7.81 2.60
C ALA A 122 -7.57 -8.81 2.27
N GLU A 123 -7.14 -8.84 1.01
CA GLU A 123 -6.02 -9.66 0.55
C GLU A 123 -4.71 -9.21 1.23
N HIS A 124 -4.45 -7.90 1.25
CA HIS A 124 -3.28 -7.32 1.91
C HIS A 124 -3.24 -7.64 3.41
N LEU A 125 -4.37 -7.53 4.12
CA LEU A 125 -4.43 -7.85 5.55
C LEU A 125 -4.07 -9.31 5.83
N SER A 126 -4.46 -10.23 4.95
CA SER A 126 -4.11 -11.65 5.08
C SER A 126 -2.59 -11.85 4.90
N THR A 127 -2.00 -11.29 3.84
CA THR A 127 -0.55 -11.39 3.61
C THR A 127 0.27 -10.68 4.69
N LEU A 128 -0.15 -9.49 5.12
CA LEU A 128 0.53 -8.73 6.16
C LEU A 128 0.45 -9.41 7.52
N ASN A 129 -0.65 -10.09 7.84
CA ASN A 129 -0.76 -10.90 9.05
C ASN A 129 0.26 -12.05 9.06
N GLU A 130 0.37 -12.80 7.95
CA GLU A 130 1.38 -13.84 7.81
C GLU A 130 2.79 -13.26 7.93
N LEU A 131 3.03 -12.11 7.30
CA LEU A 131 4.32 -11.44 7.35
C LEU A 131 4.69 -11.01 8.78
N TYR A 132 3.72 -10.49 9.54
CA TYR A 132 3.91 -10.07 10.93
C TYR A 132 4.43 -11.21 11.81
N ASP A 133 3.96 -12.44 11.57
CA ASP A 133 4.33 -13.61 12.36
C ASP A 133 5.75 -14.11 12.05
N ILE A 134 6.36 -13.69 10.93
CA ILE A 134 7.69 -14.17 10.49
C ILE A 134 8.79 -13.09 10.46
N VAL A 135 8.44 -11.80 10.50
CA VAL A 135 9.44 -10.73 10.53
C VAL A 135 10.15 -10.65 11.90
N PRO A 136 11.41 -10.18 11.95
CA PRO A 136 12.09 -9.88 13.21
C PRO A 136 11.29 -8.88 14.07
N ASP A 137 11.48 -8.93 15.39
CA ASP A 137 10.76 -8.07 16.34
C ASP A 137 10.97 -6.58 16.03
N GLU A 138 12.14 -6.19 15.54
CA GLU A 138 12.47 -4.82 15.14
C GLU A 138 11.62 -4.31 13.96
N ALA A 139 11.10 -5.21 13.13
CA ALA A 139 10.30 -4.89 11.95
C ALA A 139 8.78 -5.01 12.19
N LYS A 140 8.34 -5.66 13.28
CA LYS A 140 6.92 -5.79 13.63
C LYS A 140 6.16 -4.46 13.67
N PRO A 141 6.70 -3.36 14.23
CA PRO A 141 5.99 -2.08 14.22
C PRO A 141 5.71 -1.54 12.81
N ALA A 142 6.58 -1.84 11.84
CA ALA A 142 6.37 -1.43 10.46
C ALA A 142 5.20 -2.21 9.84
N ILE A 143 5.16 -3.53 10.00
CA ILE A 143 4.07 -4.36 9.47
C ILE A 143 2.74 -4.05 10.18
N GLN A 144 2.76 -3.84 11.50
CA GLN A 144 1.59 -3.40 12.27
C GLN A 144 0.99 -2.13 11.68
N ARG A 145 1.78 -1.09 11.42
CA ARG A 145 1.28 0.15 10.78
C ARG A 145 0.65 -0.09 9.41
N ALA A 146 1.20 -0.99 8.60
CA ALA A 146 0.60 -1.35 7.32
C ALA A 146 -0.76 -2.03 7.50
N MET A 147 -0.89 -2.94 8.48
CA MET A 147 -2.15 -3.61 8.81
C MET A 147 -3.21 -2.62 9.34
N GLU A 148 -2.83 -1.71 10.23
CA GLU A 148 -3.72 -0.65 10.74
C GLU A 148 -4.26 0.22 9.60
N GLU A 149 -3.41 0.64 8.67
CA GLU A 149 -3.81 1.48 7.55
C GLU A 149 -4.72 0.73 6.56
N ALA A 150 -4.40 -0.55 6.30
CA ALA A 150 -5.22 -1.41 5.46
C ALA A 150 -6.60 -1.64 6.07
N LEU A 151 -6.69 -1.86 7.39
CA LEU A 151 -7.97 -2.04 8.09
C LEU A 151 -8.83 -0.78 8.06
N LYS A 152 -8.24 0.40 8.30
CA LYS A 152 -8.96 1.69 8.19
C LYS A 152 -9.57 1.86 6.79
N CYS A 153 -8.78 1.59 5.75
CA CYS A 153 -9.25 1.67 4.36
C CYS A 153 -10.35 0.64 4.06
N TYR A 154 -10.19 -0.61 4.53
CA TYR A 154 -11.19 -1.67 4.41
C TYR A 154 -12.53 -1.24 5.04
N GLN A 155 -12.50 -0.79 6.29
CA GLN A 155 -13.69 -0.39 7.04
C GLN A 155 -14.40 0.79 6.37
N ARG A 156 -13.65 1.81 5.93
CA ARG A 156 -14.25 2.97 5.26
C ARG A 156 -14.88 2.59 3.91
N ALA A 157 -14.26 1.70 3.16
CA ALA A 157 -14.82 1.20 1.90
C ALA A 157 -16.10 0.39 2.10
N ILE A 158 -16.20 -0.41 3.16
CA ILE A 158 -17.44 -1.10 3.55
C ILE A 158 -18.53 -0.08 3.90
N GLN A 159 -18.19 0.94 4.71
CA GLN A 159 -19.15 1.99 5.09
C GLN A 159 -19.71 2.72 3.86
N VAL A 160 -18.86 3.05 2.88
CA VAL A 160 -19.32 3.66 1.61
C VAL A 160 -20.30 2.74 0.86
N GLN A 161 -20.07 1.43 0.85
CA GLN A 161 -20.98 0.48 0.22
C GLN A 161 -22.34 0.42 0.93
N GLU A 162 -22.34 0.42 2.25
CA GLU A 162 -23.55 0.45 3.07
C GLU A 162 -24.36 1.75 2.86
N GLU A 163 -23.68 2.90 2.83
CA GLU A 163 -24.30 4.21 2.55
C GLU A 163 -24.92 4.27 1.15
N LEU A 164 -24.38 3.50 0.19
CA LEU A 164 -24.92 3.35 -1.16
C LEU A 164 -26.00 2.25 -1.29
N GLY A 165 -26.32 1.54 -0.19
CA GLY A 165 -27.29 0.45 -0.19
C GLY A 165 -26.82 -0.80 -0.94
N LEU A 166 -25.51 -0.96 -1.14
CA LEU A 166 -24.92 -2.13 -1.79
C LEU A 166 -24.83 -3.29 -0.78
N GLN A 167 -25.28 -4.48 -1.18
CA GLN A 167 -25.16 -5.65 -0.32
C GLN A 167 -23.69 -6.07 -0.19
N VAL A 168 -23.19 -6.09 1.05
CA VAL A 168 -21.86 -6.58 1.43
C VAL A 168 -21.75 -8.12 1.33
N SER A 169 -22.89 -8.80 1.09
CA SER A 169 -22.98 -10.27 1.02
C SER A 169 -22.31 -10.82 -0.25
N GLY A 170 -21.09 -11.34 -0.10
CA GLY A 170 -20.30 -11.95 -1.19
C GLY A 170 -18.86 -11.42 -1.30
N LEU A 171 -18.48 -10.44 -0.50
CA LEU A 171 -17.13 -9.86 -0.51
C LEU A 171 -16.13 -10.77 0.20
N VAL A 172 -14.87 -10.68 -0.21
CA VAL A 172 -13.73 -11.28 0.52
C VAL A 172 -13.68 -10.64 1.90
N ALA A 173 -14.18 -11.36 2.90
CA ALA A 173 -14.18 -10.91 4.28
C ALA A 173 -12.83 -11.23 4.92
N ILE A 174 -12.24 -10.25 5.59
CA ILE A 174 -11.09 -10.50 6.45
C ILE A 174 -11.49 -11.43 7.61
N PRO A 175 -10.67 -12.44 7.95
CA PRO A 175 -10.88 -13.26 9.14
C PRO A 175 -11.07 -12.40 10.39
N ALA A 176 -12.04 -12.77 11.24
CA ALA A 176 -12.32 -12.03 12.49
C ALA A 176 -11.09 -11.89 13.38
N THR A 177 -10.25 -12.92 13.43
CA THR A 177 -8.99 -12.93 14.19
C THR A 177 -8.00 -11.84 13.75
N ILE A 178 -7.90 -11.57 12.44
CA ILE A 178 -7.04 -10.50 11.92
C ILE A 178 -7.61 -9.14 12.28
N ARG A 179 -8.93 -8.98 12.09
CA ARG A 179 -9.64 -7.74 12.44
C ARG A 179 -9.47 -7.40 13.92
N GLU A 180 -9.82 -8.32 14.81
CA GLU A 180 -9.76 -8.14 16.26
C GLU A 180 -8.33 -7.83 16.72
N ARG A 181 -7.33 -8.52 16.16
CA ARG A 181 -5.90 -8.25 16.45
C ARG A 181 -5.53 -6.80 16.14
N VAL A 182 -5.89 -6.31 14.95
CA VAL A 182 -5.53 -4.96 14.52
C VAL A 182 -6.36 -3.90 15.26
N GLU A 183 -7.64 -4.15 15.52
CA GLU A 183 -8.49 -3.26 16.33
C GLU A 183 -7.96 -3.11 17.75
N GLN A 184 -7.46 -4.20 18.35
CA GLN A 184 -6.81 -4.15 19.66
C GLN A 184 -5.57 -3.24 19.64
N TRP A 185 -4.70 -3.36 18.64
CA TRP A 185 -3.52 -2.48 18.52
C TRP A 185 -3.87 -0.99 18.38
N ILE A 186 -4.92 -0.70 17.61
CA ILE A 186 -5.42 0.68 17.44
C ILE A 186 -5.92 1.22 18.78
N GLN A 187 -6.63 0.41 19.56
CA GLN A 187 -7.14 0.79 20.87
C GLN A 187 -6.01 1.04 21.88
N GLU A 188 -5.05 0.12 21.97
CA GLU A 188 -3.88 0.24 22.85
C GLU A 188 -3.07 1.50 22.52
N SER A 189 -2.89 1.81 21.24
CA SER A 189 -2.19 3.02 20.78
C SER A 189 -2.93 4.31 21.16
N ALA A 190 -4.27 4.30 21.08
CA ALA A 190 -5.11 5.43 21.47
C ALA A 190 -5.05 5.68 22.99
N GLU A 191 -5.09 4.62 23.80
CA GLU A 191 -4.99 4.71 25.25
C GLU A 191 -3.62 5.21 25.71
N ALA A 192 -2.53 4.72 25.11
CA ALA A 192 -1.18 5.18 25.40
C ALA A 192 -1.01 6.68 25.12
N GLY A 193 -1.51 7.17 23.97
CA GLY A 193 -1.44 8.60 23.62
C GLY A 193 -2.23 9.51 24.56
N LEU A 194 -3.33 9.04 25.15
CA LEU A 194 -4.10 9.79 26.15
C LEU A 194 -3.37 9.91 27.50
N THR A 195 -2.57 8.90 27.86
CA THR A 195 -1.79 8.93 29.11
C THR A 195 -0.58 9.87 29.05
N GLU A 196 0.02 10.07 27.87
CA GLU A 196 1.16 11.00 27.70
C GLU A 196 0.72 12.48 27.65
N VAL A 197 -0.50 12.78 27.22
CA VAL A 197 -1.03 14.16 27.16
C VAL A 197 -1.54 14.64 28.53
N GLY A 198 -1.76 13.71 29.48
CA GLY A 198 -2.25 13.99 30.83
C GLY A 198 -1.19 14.14 31.92
N GLN A 199 0.11 14.03 31.58
CA GLN A 199 1.25 14.25 32.48
C GLN A 199 1.96 15.56 32.17
#